data_AF-B4DEL4-F1
#
_entry.id   AF-B4DEL4-F1
#
_cell.length_a   1.000
_cell.length_b   1.000
_cell.length_c   1.000
_cell.angle_alpha   90.00
_cell.angle_beta   90.00
_cell.angle_gamma   90.00
#
_symmetry.space_group_name_H-M   'P 1'
#
loop_
_entity.id
_entity.type
_entity.pdbx_description
1 polymer ?
#
loop_
_entity_poly.entity_id
_entity_poly.type
_entity_poly.pdbx_seq_one_letter_code
_entity_poly.pdbx_strand_id
1 'polypeptide(L)'
;MASHLTPAVYARLCDKTTPTGWTLDQCIQTGVDNPGHPFIKTVGMVAGDEETYEVFADLFDPVIQERHNGYDPRTMKHTTDLDASKSELAEASEDSVCLQLALEQSDERWNVLWWMH
;
A
#
# COMPACT_ATOMS: atom_id res chain seq x y z
N MET A 1 5.68 -6.90 3.38
CA MET A 1 6.48 -7.63 2.39
C MET A 1 7.23 -8.81 3.01
N ALA A 2 8.25 -8.60 3.85
CA ALA A 2 9.16 -9.66 4.30
C ALA A 2 8.47 -10.88 4.96
N SER A 3 7.38 -10.67 5.69
CA SER A 3 6.61 -11.74 6.33
C SER A 3 5.85 -12.66 5.35
N HIS A 4 5.59 -12.21 4.11
CA HIS A 4 4.78 -12.93 3.12
C HIS A 4 5.57 -13.35 1.88
N LEU A 5 6.78 -12.82 1.69
CA LEU A 5 7.66 -13.21 0.60
C LEU A 5 8.32 -14.57 0.90
N THR A 6 7.70 -15.64 0.41
CA THR A 6 8.25 -17.00 0.49
C THR A 6 8.96 -17.39 -0.80
N PRO A 7 9.91 -18.36 -0.79
CA PRO A 7 10.55 -18.85 -2.01
C PRO A 7 9.55 -19.32 -3.08
N ALA A 8 8.43 -19.93 -2.66
CA ALA A 8 7.37 -20.37 -3.56
C ALA A 8 6.57 -19.21 -4.16
N VAL A 9 6.37 -18.10 -3.43
CA VAL A 9 5.75 -16.89 -3.96
C VAL A 9 6.69 -16.20 -4.92
N TYR A 10 7.96 -16.04 -4.55
CA TYR A 10 8.98 -15.43 -5.41
C TYR A 10 9.12 -16.18 -6.74
N ALA A 11 9.30 -17.50 -6.71
CA ALA A 11 9.46 -18.30 -7.92
C ALA A 11 8.25 -18.27 -8.87
N ARG A 12 7.02 -18.00 -8.37
CA ARG A 12 5.84 -17.84 -9.22
C ARG A 12 5.75 -16.47 -9.90
N LEU A 13 6.40 -15.46 -9.31
CA LEU A 13 6.19 -14.05 -9.65
C LEU A 13 7.44 -13.40 -10.27
N CYS A 14 8.64 -13.98 -10.09
CA CYS A 14 9.91 -13.38 -10.52
C CYS A 14 10.01 -13.16 -12.04
N ASP A 15 9.40 -14.04 -12.84
CA ASP A 15 9.42 -13.95 -14.30
C ASP A 15 8.25 -13.12 -14.87
N LYS A 16 7.38 -12.57 -14.01
CA LYS A 16 6.25 -11.74 -14.44
C LYS A 16 6.67 -10.27 -14.55
N THR A 17 6.08 -9.61 -15.53
CA THR A 17 6.20 -8.17 -15.75
C THR A 17 4.85 -7.56 -16.06
N THR A 18 4.64 -6.32 -15.62
CA THR A 18 3.48 -5.51 -16.01
C THR A 18 3.58 -5.08 -17.48
N PRO A 19 2.50 -4.55 -18.10
CA PRO A 19 2.56 -4.06 -19.48
C PRO A 19 3.60 -2.96 -19.71
N THR A 20 3.95 -2.20 -18.67
CA THR A 20 4.98 -1.15 -18.72
C THR A 20 6.40 -1.68 -18.49
N GLY A 21 6.53 -2.97 -18.15
CA GLY A 21 7.81 -3.63 -17.86
C GLY A 21 8.23 -3.58 -16.40
N TRP A 22 7.33 -3.24 -15.47
CA TRP A 22 7.61 -3.26 -14.03
C TRP A 22 7.72 -4.71 -13.51
N THR A 23 8.69 -4.96 -12.64
CA THR A 23 9.05 -6.31 -12.15
C THR A 23 8.81 -6.48 -10.66
N LEU A 24 8.76 -7.72 -10.20
CA LEU A 24 8.66 -8.04 -8.77
C LEU A 24 9.85 -7.47 -7.97
N ASP A 25 11.07 -7.59 -8.50
CA ASP A 25 12.27 -7.12 -7.81
C ASP A 25 12.21 -5.60 -7.57
N GLN A 26 11.75 -4.83 -8.56
CA GLN A 26 11.51 -3.40 -8.40
C GLN A 26 10.45 -3.09 -7.34
N CYS A 27 9.43 -3.94 -7.19
CA CYS A 27 8.43 -3.77 -6.14
C CYS A 27 9.02 -3.94 -4.74
N ILE A 28 9.89 -4.93 -4.53
CA ILE A 28 10.38 -5.31 -3.18
C ILE A 28 11.71 -4.67 -2.79
N GLN A 29 12.43 -4.06 -3.74
CA GLN A 29 13.79 -3.53 -3.55
C GLN A 29 13.91 -2.67 -2.29
N THR A 30 12.93 -1.79 -2.06
CA THR A 30 12.94 -0.94 -0.86
C THR A 30 12.91 -1.73 0.45
N GLY A 31 12.12 -2.80 0.56
CA GLY A 31 12.06 -3.59 1.78
C GLY A 31 13.27 -4.50 1.97
N VAL A 32 13.98 -4.82 0.88
CA VAL A 32 15.26 -5.53 0.92
C VAL A 32 16.36 -4.60 1.43
N ASP A 33 16.45 -3.39 0.88
CA ASP A 33 17.49 -2.41 1.25
C ASP A 33 17.26 -1.78 2.63
N ASN A 34 16.00 -1.75 3.08
CA ASN A 34 15.58 -1.14 4.33
C ASN A 34 14.91 -2.20 5.23
N PRO A 35 15.69 -3.01 5.98
CA PRO A 35 15.17 -4.10 6.81
C PRO A 35 14.28 -3.67 7.99
N GLY A 36 14.00 -2.36 8.12
CA GLY A 36 13.09 -1.79 9.10
C GLY A 36 13.71 -1.59 10.47
N HIS A 37 12.88 -1.12 11.41
CA HIS A 37 13.24 -0.89 12.81
C HIS A 37 12.34 -1.75 13.71
N PRO A 38 12.82 -2.35 14.82
CA PRO A 38 12.06 -3.31 15.62
C PRO A 38 10.69 -2.83 16.14
N PHE A 39 10.49 -1.51 16.22
CA PHE A 39 9.26 -0.91 16.75
C PHE A 39 8.34 -0.34 15.65
N ILE A 40 8.79 -0.25 14.40
CA ILE A 40 8.03 0.33 13.29
C ILE A 40 8.01 -0.66 12.14
N LYS A 41 6.83 -1.19 11.83
CA LYS A 41 6.64 -2.13 10.75
C LYS A 41 6.33 -1.39 9.45
N THR A 42 7.34 -1.24 8.61
CA THR A 42 7.17 -0.75 7.24
C THR A 42 6.57 -1.85 6.36
N VAL A 43 5.90 -1.46 5.28
CA VAL A 43 5.36 -2.45 4.34
C VAL A 43 6.47 -3.09 3.50
N GLY A 44 7.44 -2.28 3.06
CA GLY A 44 8.65 -2.77 2.38
C GLY A 44 8.42 -3.18 0.93
N MET A 45 7.41 -2.61 0.26
CA MET A 45 7.21 -2.79 -1.18
C MET A 45 6.37 -1.65 -1.76
N VAL A 46 6.48 -1.45 -3.08
CA VAL A 46 5.78 -0.41 -3.83
C VAL A 46 5.23 -0.89 -5.16
N ALA A 47 4.17 -0.21 -5.62
CA ALA A 47 3.64 -0.39 -6.96
C ALA A 47 4.27 0.59 -7.95
N GLY A 48 4.64 0.09 -9.13
CA GLY A 48 5.18 0.93 -10.20
C GLY A 48 4.07 1.53 -11.06
N ASP A 49 3.01 0.76 -11.28
CA ASP A 49 1.86 1.08 -12.10
C ASP A 49 0.58 0.44 -11.50
N GLU A 50 -0.56 0.69 -12.13
CA GLU A 50 -1.86 0.15 -11.68
C GLU A 50 -1.88 -1.39 -11.76
N GLU A 51 -1.37 -1.94 -12.86
CA GLU A 51 -1.38 -3.39 -13.11
C GLU A 51 -0.49 -4.17 -12.15
N THR A 52 0.43 -3.51 -11.45
CA THR A 52 1.26 -4.13 -10.41
C THR A 52 0.39 -4.86 -9.37
N TYR A 53 -0.72 -4.24 -8.93
CA TYR A 53 -1.59 -4.83 -7.92
C TYR A 53 -2.25 -6.13 -8.39
N GLU A 54 -2.51 -6.26 -9.69
CA GLU A 54 -3.09 -7.46 -10.27
C GLU A 54 -2.04 -8.53 -10.59
N VAL A 55 -0.94 -8.15 -11.25
CA VAL A 55 0.12 -9.06 -11.71
C VAL A 55 0.80 -9.75 -10.52
N PHE A 56 1.01 -9.01 -9.43
CA PHE A 56 1.68 -9.45 -8.21
C PHE A 56 0.73 -9.59 -7.01
N ALA A 57 -0.58 -9.73 -7.25
CA ALA A 57 -1.63 -9.87 -6.23
C ALA A 57 -1.31 -10.93 -5.17
N ASP A 58 -0.69 -12.05 -5.58
CA ASP A 58 -0.26 -13.15 -4.72
C ASP A 58 0.70 -12.73 -3.58
N LEU A 59 1.37 -11.58 -3.71
CA LEU A 59 2.18 -10.98 -2.66
C LEU A 59 1.53 -9.71 -2.08
N PHE A 60 0.89 -8.89 -2.90
CA PHE A 60 0.25 -7.65 -2.45
C PHE A 60 -0.96 -7.89 -1.54
N ASP A 61 -1.84 -8.84 -1.88
CA ASP A 61 -3.06 -9.12 -1.11
C ASP A 61 -2.80 -9.49 0.34
N PRO A 62 -1.93 -10.48 0.66
CA PRO A 62 -1.67 -10.82 2.07
C PRO A 62 -0.97 -9.68 2.82
N VAL A 63 -0.19 -8.84 2.13
CA VAL A 63 0.46 -7.66 2.72
C VAL A 63 -0.55 -6.55 3.02
N ILE A 64 -1.49 -6.29 2.11
CA ILE A 64 -2.59 -5.35 2.29
C ILE A 64 -3.46 -5.79 3.47
N GLN A 65 -3.84 -7.07 3.49
CA GLN A 65 -4.66 -7.62 4.56
C GLN A 65 -4.01 -7.46 5.94
N GLU A 66 -2.71 -7.70 6.05
CA GLU A 66 -1.99 -7.49 7.31
C GLU A 66 -1.88 -6.01 7.69
N ARG A 67 -1.59 -5.12 6.74
CA ARG A 67 -1.41 -3.67 7.02
C ARG A 67 -2.72 -2.97 7.37
N HIS A 68 -3.84 -3.44 6.83
CA HIS A 68 -5.18 -2.88 6.99
C HIS A 68 -6.08 -3.76 7.89
N ASN A 69 -5.48 -4.40 8.91
CA ASN A 69 -6.19 -5.08 9.99
C ASN A 69 -7.27 -6.09 9.54
N GLY A 70 -6.99 -6.85 8.47
CA GLY A 70 -7.86 -7.90 7.96
C GLY A 70 -8.72 -7.50 6.75
N TYR A 71 -8.57 -6.29 6.22
CA TYR A 71 -9.21 -5.90 4.96
C TYR A 71 -8.73 -6.79 3.81
N ASP A 72 -9.64 -7.58 3.24
CA ASP A 72 -9.32 -8.47 2.13
C ASP A 72 -9.69 -7.79 0.80
N PRO A 73 -8.71 -7.38 -0.03
CA PRO A 73 -8.99 -6.71 -1.30
C PRO A 73 -9.74 -7.60 -2.31
N ARG A 74 -9.74 -8.93 -2.13
CA ARG A 74 -10.46 -9.85 -3.03
C ARG A 74 -11.94 -9.98 -2.73
N THR A 75 -12.34 -9.74 -1.48
CA THR A 75 -13.73 -9.99 -1.02
C THR A 75 -14.43 -8.74 -0.49
N MET A 76 -13.67 -7.71 -0.10
CA MET A 76 -14.19 -6.46 0.44
C MET A 76 -14.08 -5.35 -0.59
N LYS A 77 -15.07 -4.44 -0.59
CA LYS A 77 -15.07 -3.24 -1.43
C LYS A 77 -14.85 -2.01 -0.57
N HIS A 78 -13.88 -1.20 -0.95
CA HIS A 78 -13.65 0.10 -0.33
C HIS A 78 -14.83 1.04 -0.66
N THR A 79 -15.37 1.71 0.36
CA THR A 79 -16.42 2.72 0.19
C THR A 79 -15.81 4.09 0.41
N THR A 80 -15.91 4.96 -0.60
CA THR A 80 -15.42 6.34 -0.53
C THR A 80 -16.59 7.28 -0.22
N ASP A 81 -16.50 8.01 0.89
CA ASP A 81 -17.46 9.04 1.29
C ASP A 81 -16.71 10.35 1.57
N LEU A 82 -16.94 11.34 0.71
CA LEU A 82 -16.31 12.67 0.80
C LEU A 82 -17.31 13.74 1.25
N ASP A 83 -18.44 13.34 1.84
CA ASP A 83 -19.46 14.26 2.34
C ASP A 83 -19.07 14.81 3.72
N ALA A 84 -18.51 16.01 3.72
CA ALA A 84 -18.12 16.72 4.94
C ALA A 84 -19.29 16.96 5.92
N SER A 85 -20.54 16.98 5.44
CA SER A 85 -21.71 17.25 6.28
C SER A 85 -22.03 16.13 7.27
N LYS A 86 -21.50 14.92 7.05
CA LYS A 86 -21.68 13.76 7.92
C LYS A 86 -20.73 13.74 9.12
N SER A 87 -19.78 14.68 9.19
CA SER A 87 -18.83 14.77 10.30
C SER A 87 -19.43 15.60 11.42
N GLU A 88 -19.71 14.96 12.58
CA GLU A 88 -19.99 15.69 13.81
C GLU A 88 -18.67 16.28 14.35
N LEU A 89 -18.48 17.59 14.20
CA LEU A 89 -17.30 18.29 14.70
C LEU A 89 -17.36 18.37 16.23
N ALA A 90 -16.46 17.66 16.91
CA ALA A 90 -16.17 17.91 18.31
C ALA A 90 -15.25 19.14 18.41
N GLU A 91 -15.63 20.15 19.19
CA GLU A 91 -14.75 21.29 19.47
C GLU A 91 -13.53 20.80 20.27
N ALA A 92 -12.35 20.89 19.65
CA ALA A 92 -11.08 20.67 20.34
C ALA A 92 -10.67 21.94 21.07
N SER A 93 -10.15 21.82 22.31
CA SER A 93 -9.63 22.95 23.06
C SER A 93 -8.48 23.63 22.31
N GLU A 94 -8.56 24.95 22.16
CA GLU A 94 -7.69 25.76 21.29
C GLU A 94 -6.19 25.77 21.67
N ASP A 95 -5.85 25.31 22.88
CA ASP A 95 -4.53 25.56 23.47
C ASP A 95 -3.36 24.72 22.92
N SER A 96 -3.57 23.73 22.03
CA SER A 96 -2.44 22.92 21.48
C SER A 96 -2.72 22.05 20.23
N VAL A 97 -3.78 22.31 19.45
CA VAL A 97 -4.15 21.38 18.36
C VAL A 97 -3.93 21.99 16.96
N CYS A 98 -2.95 21.48 16.21
CA CYS A 98 -2.89 21.64 14.75
C CYS A 98 -3.55 20.43 14.07
N LEU A 99 -4.63 20.66 13.33
CA LEU A 99 -5.32 19.64 12.52
C LEU A 99 -4.94 19.81 11.04
N GLN A 100 -4.48 18.73 10.42
CA GLN A 100 -4.20 18.68 8.97
C GLN A 100 -4.87 17.44 8.38
N LEU A 101 -5.69 17.65 7.34
CA LEU A 101 -6.17 16.59 6.46
C LEU A 101 -5.37 16.62 5.16
N ALA A 102 -4.93 15.46 4.68
CA ALA A 102 -4.25 15.30 3.40
C ALA A 102 -4.85 14.08 2.68
N LEU A 103 -5.15 14.25 1.39
CA LEU A 103 -5.56 13.19 0.47
C LEU A 103 -4.66 13.27 -0.76
N GLU A 104 -4.24 12.11 -1.27
CA GLU A 104 -3.42 12.01 -2.47
C GLU A 104 -4.22 11.32 -3.58
N GLN A 105 -4.00 11.73 -4.82
CA GLN A 105 -4.60 11.13 -6.02
C GLN A 105 -3.48 10.76 -6.98
N SER A 106 -3.53 9.55 -7.55
CA SER A 106 -2.68 9.15 -8.67
C SER A 106 -3.42 9.33 -9.98
N ASP A 107 -2.74 9.87 -11.00
CA ASP A 107 -3.22 9.93 -12.38
C ASP A 107 -2.77 8.66 -13.11
N GLU A 108 -3.61 8.06 -13.96
CA GLU A 108 -3.34 6.83 -14.75
C GLU A 108 -2.02 6.90 -15.56
N ARG A 109 -1.50 8.12 -15.76
CA ARG A 109 -0.29 8.38 -16.53
C ARG A 109 1.01 8.39 -15.73
N TRP A 110 0.97 8.41 -14.40
CA TRP A 110 2.15 8.57 -13.56
C TRP A 110 2.28 7.46 -12.53
N ASN A 111 3.47 6.84 -12.52
CA ASN A 111 3.86 5.77 -11.59
C ASN A 111 3.39 6.06 -10.15
N VAL A 112 2.76 5.06 -9.53
CA VAL A 112 2.09 5.16 -8.23
C VAL A 112 3.12 5.33 -7.10
N LEU A 113 3.56 6.56 -6.88
CA LEU A 113 4.56 6.87 -5.85
C LEU A 113 3.89 7.00 -4.46
N TRP A 114 4.10 5.95 -3.66
CA TRP A 114 4.33 5.94 -2.20
C TRP A 114 3.33 6.61 -1.25
N TRP A 115 2.55 5.78 -0.53
CA TRP A 115 2.38 5.96 0.91
C TRP A 115 2.11 4.63 1.64
N MET A 116 3.17 4.06 2.22
CA MET A 116 3.08 2.97 3.20
C MET A 116 4.14 3.17 4.30
N HIS A 117 4.06 4.32 4.97
CA HIS A 117 4.68 4.51 6.30
C HIS A 117 3.80 3.87 7.39
#